data_AF-A0A9P6ZKI2-F1
#
_entry.id   AF-A0A9P6ZKI2-F1
#
_cell.length_a   1.000
_cell.length_b   1.000
_cell.length_c   1.000
_cell.angle_alpha   90.00
_cell.angle_beta   90.00
_cell.angle_gamma   90.00
#
_symmetry.space_group_name_H-M   'P 1'
#
loop_
_entity.id
_entity.type
_entity.pdbx_description
1 polymer ?
#
loop_
_entity_poly.entity_id
_entity_poly.type
_entity_poly.pdbx_seq_one_letter_code
_entity_poly.pdbx_strand_id
1 'polypeptide(L)'
;MGDSTAVSMSTASVSLPRRLAQSEITEIPVSTLQAVAPELVHTHIDSIHEGLECLGPDMLRVLAGIKAEPVSNVLLKELSIIVNDVSSDMPTHMFAVFSSHQPAPACRRVTLFPAHNFIFATHCVNLPILPTQTPAIAECAGQEIKVPVLSICLYTKRIDDFIGSLMPLPTPPQLYRDDPTTVMPLLTQFAQKITDTYTAKALLQHIAKVHGTWCN
;
A
#
# COMPACT_ATOMS: atom_id res chain seq x y z
N MET A 1 29.45 -3.17 55.59
CA MET A 1 28.90 -4.43 55.06
C MET A 1 27.56 -4.10 54.44
N GLY A 2 27.52 -3.93 53.11
CA GLY A 2 26.30 -3.61 52.38
C GLY A 2 25.91 -4.81 51.54
N ASP A 3 24.75 -5.39 51.85
CA ASP A 3 24.15 -6.50 51.12
C ASP A 3 23.88 -6.09 49.67
N SER A 4 24.52 -6.80 48.74
CA SER A 4 24.22 -6.70 47.31
C SER A 4 23.08 -7.66 46.99
N THR A 5 21.87 -7.15 46.98
CA THR A 5 20.67 -7.91 46.56
C THR A 5 20.77 -8.20 45.06
N ALA A 6 21.03 -9.46 44.71
CA ALA A 6 21.04 -9.90 43.33
C ALA A 6 19.60 -9.84 42.75
N VAL A 7 19.36 -8.90 41.84
CA VAL A 7 18.12 -8.81 41.09
C VAL A 7 18.07 -9.98 40.10
N SER A 8 17.28 -11.00 40.41
CA SER A 8 16.99 -12.10 39.50
C SER A 8 16.12 -11.60 38.34
N MET A 9 16.74 -11.39 37.16
CA MET A 9 16.00 -11.07 35.95
C MET A 9 15.37 -12.35 35.39
N SER A 10 14.05 -12.47 35.54
CA SER A 10 13.24 -13.48 34.86
C SER A 10 13.36 -13.32 33.34
N THR A 11 14.04 -14.27 32.68
CA THR A 11 14.10 -14.35 31.22
C THR A 11 12.84 -15.05 30.71
N ALA A 12 11.84 -14.27 30.29
CA ALA A 12 10.68 -14.82 29.59
C ALA A 12 11.10 -15.20 28.15
N SER A 13 10.99 -16.48 27.79
CA SER A 13 11.22 -16.94 26.43
C SER A 13 10.04 -16.55 25.54
N VAL A 14 10.30 -15.85 24.43
CA VAL A 14 9.29 -15.53 23.41
C VAL A 14 9.43 -16.51 22.26
N SER A 15 8.35 -17.22 21.93
CA SER A 15 8.27 -18.05 20.73
C SER A 15 7.68 -17.24 19.59
N LEU A 16 8.38 -17.18 18.45
CA LEU A 16 7.95 -16.45 17.27
C LEU A 16 7.77 -17.41 16.09
N PRO A 17 6.78 -17.20 15.23
CA PRO A 17 6.60 -18.02 14.04
C PRO A 17 7.79 -17.83 13.10
N ARG A 18 8.44 -18.94 12.70
CA ARG A 18 9.56 -18.91 11.74
C ARG A 18 9.11 -18.60 10.31
N ARG A 19 7.83 -18.82 10.03
CA ARG A 19 7.19 -18.58 8.74
C ARG A 19 5.93 -17.80 9.00
N LEU A 20 5.74 -16.73 8.25
CA LEU A 20 4.48 -16.01 8.24
C LEU A 20 3.50 -16.81 7.36
N ALA A 21 2.28 -17.01 7.85
CA ALA A 21 1.26 -17.77 7.11
C ALA A 21 0.90 -17.02 5.83
N GLN A 22 0.91 -17.68 4.69
CA GLN A 22 0.45 -17.04 3.45
C GLN A 22 -0.99 -16.57 3.63
N SER A 23 -1.26 -15.30 3.34
CA SER A 23 -2.62 -14.77 3.38
C SER A 23 -3.46 -15.57 2.38
N GLU A 24 -4.59 -16.10 2.86
CA GLU A 24 -5.53 -16.80 2.01
C GLU A 24 -6.04 -15.83 0.94
N ILE A 25 -6.07 -16.28 -0.32
CA ILE A 25 -6.64 -15.50 -1.40
C ILE A 25 -8.12 -15.34 -1.07
N THR A 26 -8.48 -14.13 -0.63
CA THR A 26 -9.83 -13.82 -0.17
C THR A 26 -10.63 -13.33 -1.36
N GLU A 27 -11.81 -13.92 -1.56
CA GLU A 27 -12.76 -13.46 -2.56
C GLU A 27 -13.28 -12.06 -2.21
N ILE A 28 -13.64 -11.30 -3.25
CA ILE A 28 -14.12 -9.93 -3.08
C ILE A 28 -15.53 -9.99 -2.47
N PRO A 29 -15.78 -9.27 -1.36
CA PRO A 29 -17.10 -9.24 -0.76
C PRO A 29 -18.14 -8.75 -1.75
N VAL A 30 -19.27 -9.45 -1.85
CA VAL A 30 -20.38 -9.07 -2.74
C VAL A 30 -20.89 -7.65 -2.44
N SER A 31 -20.84 -7.23 -1.17
CA SER A 31 -21.18 -5.88 -0.74
C SER A 31 -20.29 -4.80 -1.38
N THR A 32 -19.02 -5.10 -1.66
CA THR A 32 -18.09 -4.20 -2.34
C THR A 32 -18.54 -3.98 -3.79
N LEU A 33 -18.87 -5.05 -4.51
CA LEU A 33 -19.41 -4.93 -5.88
C LEU A 33 -20.77 -4.21 -5.88
N GLN A 34 -21.65 -4.54 -4.94
CA GLN A 34 -22.95 -3.88 -4.81
C GLN A 34 -22.85 -2.37 -4.61
N ALA A 35 -21.82 -1.90 -3.89
CA ALA A 35 -21.62 -0.48 -3.63
C ALA A 35 -21.06 0.31 -4.84
N VAL A 36 -20.33 -0.37 -5.74
CA VAL A 36 -19.57 0.28 -6.82
C VAL A 36 -20.17 0.04 -8.20
N ALA A 37 -20.66 -1.17 -8.47
CA ALA A 37 -21.25 -1.61 -9.73
C ALA A 37 -22.38 -2.62 -9.45
N PRO A 38 -23.55 -2.15 -8.94
CA PRO A 38 -24.66 -3.02 -8.54
C PRO A 38 -25.16 -3.93 -9.66
N GLU A 39 -25.03 -3.50 -10.92
CA GLU A 39 -25.38 -4.26 -12.11
C GLU A 39 -24.50 -5.51 -12.32
N LEU A 40 -23.31 -5.55 -11.72
CA LEU A 40 -22.36 -6.66 -11.85
C LEU A 40 -22.40 -7.65 -10.68
N VAL A 41 -23.26 -7.45 -9.68
CA VAL A 41 -23.36 -8.29 -8.46
C VAL A 41 -23.58 -9.78 -8.76
N HIS A 42 -24.27 -10.10 -9.85
CA HIS A 42 -24.56 -11.48 -10.27
C HIS A 42 -23.59 -12.02 -11.32
N THR A 43 -22.56 -11.24 -11.69
CA THR A 43 -21.56 -11.63 -12.67
C THR A 43 -20.40 -12.32 -11.95
N HIS A 44 -19.88 -13.41 -12.52
CA HIS A 44 -18.71 -14.09 -11.96
C HIS A 44 -17.49 -13.17 -12.03
N ILE A 45 -16.63 -13.19 -11.00
CA ILE A 45 -15.49 -12.28 -10.92
C ILE A 45 -14.51 -12.47 -12.09
N ASP A 46 -14.33 -13.70 -12.57
CA ASP A 46 -13.47 -13.97 -13.73
C ASP A 46 -13.97 -13.26 -15.00
N SER A 47 -15.29 -13.21 -15.21
CA SER A 47 -15.87 -12.51 -16.36
C SER A 47 -15.73 -10.99 -16.22
N ILE A 48 -15.81 -10.48 -14.99
CA ILE A 48 -15.51 -9.07 -14.70
C ILE A 48 -14.04 -8.77 -15.03
N HIS A 49 -13.11 -9.64 -14.62
CA HIS A 49 -11.69 -9.49 -14.90
C HIS A 49 -11.38 -9.56 -16.40
N GLU A 50 -11.97 -10.50 -17.14
CA GLU A 50 -11.84 -10.58 -18.60
C GLU A 50 -12.34 -9.30 -19.29
N GLY A 51 -13.49 -8.78 -18.85
CA GLY A 51 -14.00 -7.50 -19.32
C GLY A 51 -13.05 -6.32 -19.02
N LEU A 52 -12.46 -6.30 -17.83
CA LEU A 52 -11.48 -5.29 -17.44
C LEU A 52 -10.15 -5.42 -18.18
N GLU A 53 -9.73 -6.62 -18.58
CA GLU A 53 -8.56 -6.80 -19.44
C GLU A 53 -8.78 -6.16 -20.81
N CYS A 54 -10.01 -6.21 -21.33
CA CYS A 54 -10.38 -5.57 -22.58
C CYS A 54 -10.49 -4.05 -22.46
N LEU A 55 -11.12 -3.53 -21.40
CA LEU A 55 -11.40 -2.10 -21.21
C LEU A 55 -10.24 -1.33 -20.56
N GLY A 56 -9.40 -2.01 -19.80
CA GLY A 56 -8.33 -1.44 -18.99
C GLY A 56 -7.36 -0.54 -19.76
N PRO A 57 -6.89 -0.92 -20.97
CA PRO A 57 -6.02 -0.06 -21.78
C PRO A 57 -6.65 1.30 -22.12
N ASP A 58 -7.96 1.33 -22.39
CA ASP A 58 -8.68 2.55 -22.73
C ASP A 58 -8.93 3.42 -21.50
N MET A 59 -9.29 2.80 -20.37
CA MET A 59 -9.39 3.48 -19.07
C MET A 59 -8.05 4.12 -18.67
N LEU A 60 -6.94 3.40 -18.81
CA LEU A 60 -5.59 3.91 -18.53
C LEU A 60 -5.20 5.07 -19.45
N ARG A 61 -5.62 5.04 -20.72
CA ARG A 61 -5.39 6.15 -21.66
C ARG A 61 -6.08 7.43 -21.19
N VAL A 62 -7.34 7.34 -20.77
CA VAL A 62 -8.08 8.46 -20.18
C VAL A 62 -7.34 9.02 -18.97
N LEU A 63 -6.89 8.16 -18.05
CA LEU A 63 -6.12 8.58 -16.86
C LEU A 63 -4.84 9.34 -17.23
N ALA A 64 -4.13 8.92 -18.29
CA ALA A 64 -2.94 9.60 -18.78
C ALA A 64 -3.23 10.99 -19.38
N GLY A 65 -4.46 11.20 -19.86
CA GLY A 65 -4.95 12.47 -20.36
C GLY A 65 -5.41 13.45 -19.28
N ILE A 66 -5.45 13.05 -18.00
CA ILE A 66 -5.89 13.92 -16.91
C ILE A 66 -4.79 14.88 -16.48
N LYS A 67 -5.15 16.16 -16.38
CA LYS A 67 -4.30 17.19 -15.75
C LYS A 67 -4.95 17.66 -14.47
N ALA A 68 -4.20 17.58 -13.37
CA ALA A 68 -4.60 18.10 -12.08
C ALA A 68 -3.72 19.30 -11.73
N GLU A 69 -4.34 20.40 -11.28
CA GLU A 69 -3.56 21.52 -10.78
C GLU A 69 -2.91 21.17 -9.42
N PRO A 70 -1.66 21.56 -9.19
CA PRO A 70 -0.97 21.28 -7.92
C PRO A 70 -1.64 22.04 -6.78
N VAL A 71 -2.10 21.30 -5.78
CA VAL A 71 -2.76 21.86 -4.60
C VAL A 71 -1.73 22.47 -3.66
N SER A 72 -1.92 23.73 -3.26
CA SER A 72 -1.03 24.41 -2.31
C SER A 72 -1.33 24.02 -0.87
N ASN A 73 -0.36 23.40 -0.20
CA ASN A 73 -0.20 23.15 1.25
C ASN A 73 -1.33 22.44 2.04
N VAL A 74 -2.53 22.26 1.49
CA VAL A 74 -3.66 21.58 2.14
C VAL A 74 -4.31 20.62 1.16
N LEU A 75 -4.52 19.37 1.57
CA LEU A 75 -5.23 18.41 0.74
C LEU A 75 -6.72 18.75 0.71
N LEU A 76 -7.24 19.09 -0.48
CA LEU A 76 -8.66 19.35 -0.68
C LEU A 76 -9.47 18.06 -0.63
N LYS A 77 -10.75 18.16 -0.26
CA LYS A 77 -11.69 17.01 -0.31
C LYS A 77 -12.11 16.66 -1.74
N GLU A 78 -12.11 17.65 -2.62
CA GLU A 78 -12.43 17.53 -4.04
C GLU A 78 -11.38 18.30 -4.83
N LEU A 79 -11.08 17.83 -6.03
CA LEU A 79 -10.12 18.46 -6.93
C LEU A 79 -10.71 18.62 -8.32
N SER A 80 -10.56 19.83 -8.84
CA SER A 80 -10.80 20.13 -10.25
C SER A 80 -9.71 19.54 -11.12
N ILE A 81 -10.11 18.74 -12.10
CA ILE A 81 -9.21 18.10 -13.06
C ILE A 81 -9.68 18.40 -14.48
N ILE A 82 -8.72 18.60 -15.38
CA ILE A 82 -8.98 18.81 -16.80
C ILE A 82 -8.83 17.48 -17.52
N VAL A 83 -9.89 17.07 -18.22
CA VAL A 83 -9.94 15.82 -18.98
C VAL A 83 -9.57 16.10 -20.43
N ASN A 84 -8.44 15.60 -20.91
CA ASN A 84 -8.04 15.79 -22.32
C ASN A 84 -8.42 14.62 -23.24
N ASP A 85 -8.89 13.50 -22.68
CA ASP A 85 -9.33 12.32 -23.42
C ASP A 85 -10.66 11.83 -22.85
N VAL A 86 -11.67 11.76 -23.70
CA VAL A 86 -13.04 11.32 -23.37
C VAL A 86 -13.42 10.02 -24.11
N SER A 87 -12.42 9.26 -24.59
CA SER A 87 -12.66 8.04 -25.37
C SER A 87 -13.17 6.85 -24.56
N SER A 88 -13.15 6.94 -23.22
CA SER A 88 -13.50 5.85 -22.30
C SER A 88 -14.02 6.41 -20.97
N ASP A 89 -14.15 5.55 -19.96
CA ASP A 89 -14.72 5.91 -18.66
C ASP A 89 -13.88 6.94 -17.91
N MET A 90 -14.56 7.94 -17.35
CA MET A 90 -13.93 9.02 -16.57
C MET A 90 -13.39 8.52 -15.23
N PRO A 91 -12.29 9.11 -14.71
CA PRO A 91 -11.84 8.83 -13.35
C PRO A 91 -12.93 9.19 -12.35
N THR A 92 -13.11 8.36 -11.34
CA THR A 92 -14.09 8.62 -10.28
C THR A 92 -13.47 9.28 -9.06
N HIS A 93 -12.15 9.11 -8.87
CA HIS A 93 -11.43 9.61 -7.70
C HIS A 93 -10.05 10.15 -8.09
N MET A 94 -9.49 10.94 -7.18
CA MET A 94 -8.07 11.33 -7.18
C MET A 94 -7.39 10.78 -5.93
N PHE A 95 -6.35 9.96 -6.09
CA PHE A 95 -5.57 9.44 -4.98
C PHE A 95 -4.39 10.34 -4.66
N ALA A 96 -4.35 10.79 -3.41
CA ALA A 96 -3.24 11.52 -2.84
C ALA A 96 -2.29 10.54 -2.15
N VAL A 97 -1.21 10.22 -2.85
CA VAL A 97 -0.18 9.29 -2.39
C VAL A 97 0.94 10.09 -1.75
N PHE A 98 1.27 9.75 -0.50
CA PHE A 98 2.37 10.35 0.24
C PHE A 98 3.19 9.31 0.98
N SER A 99 4.44 9.64 1.29
CA SER A 99 5.30 8.78 2.11
C SER A 99 5.06 9.02 3.60
N SER A 100 4.90 7.94 4.37
CA SER A 100 4.82 7.96 5.84
C SER A 100 6.11 8.44 6.52
N HIS A 101 7.25 8.37 5.82
CA HIS A 101 8.59 8.58 6.39
C HIS A 101 9.06 10.05 6.45
N GLN A 102 8.26 11.03 6.04
CA GLN A 102 8.67 12.44 6.11
C GLN A 102 8.33 13.04 7.50
N PRO A 103 9.34 13.52 8.26
CA PRO A 103 9.10 14.19 9.54
C PRO A 103 8.37 15.53 9.36
N ALA A 104 7.61 15.91 10.38
CA ALA A 104 6.53 16.88 10.35
C ALA A 104 6.82 18.40 10.22
N PRO A 105 8.05 18.93 9.97
CA PRO A 105 8.19 20.34 9.61
C PRO A 105 8.40 20.61 8.11
N ALA A 106 8.64 19.59 7.27
CA ALA A 106 8.80 19.79 5.83
C ALA A 106 7.46 19.57 5.10
N CYS A 107 7.16 20.43 4.12
CA CYS A 107 6.02 20.26 3.21
C CYS A 107 6.02 18.83 2.67
N ARG A 108 5.00 18.04 3.04
CA ARG A 108 4.91 16.64 2.64
C ARG A 108 4.71 16.59 1.13
N ARG A 109 5.56 15.85 0.42
CA ARG A 109 5.38 15.66 -1.02
C ARG A 109 4.22 14.70 -1.23
N VAL A 110 3.15 15.22 -1.83
CA VAL A 110 1.98 14.46 -2.25
C VAL A 110 2.01 14.33 -3.77
N THR A 111 1.83 13.11 -4.26
CA THR A 111 1.62 12.86 -5.69
C THR A 111 0.16 12.48 -5.89
N LEU A 112 -0.48 13.10 -6.87
CA LEU A 112 -1.88 12.87 -7.20
C LEU A 112 -1.99 11.90 -8.37
N PHE A 113 -2.85 10.90 -8.25
CA PHE A 113 -3.12 9.91 -9.30
C PHE A 113 -4.62 9.77 -9.54
N PRO A 114 -5.12 10.02 -10.76
CA PRO A 114 -6.53 9.77 -11.06
C PRO A 114 -6.78 8.25 -11.04
N ALA A 115 -7.97 7.86 -10.62
CA ALA A 115 -8.30 6.46 -10.37
C ALA A 115 -9.77 6.15 -10.69
N HIS A 116 -10.01 4.91 -11.12
CA HIS A 116 -11.34 4.32 -11.24
C HIS A 116 -11.60 3.43 -10.03
N ASN A 117 -12.55 3.84 -9.17
CA ASN A 117 -12.97 3.06 -8.00
C ASN A 117 -13.25 1.59 -8.32
N PHE A 118 -13.89 1.33 -9.47
CA PHE A 118 -14.24 -0.01 -9.89
C PHE A 118 -13.01 -0.94 -10.00
N ILE A 119 -11.89 -0.47 -10.55
CA ILE A 119 -10.65 -1.24 -10.63
C ILE A 119 -10.15 -1.62 -9.24
N PHE A 120 -10.22 -0.71 -8.28
CA PHE A 120 -9.78 -1.02 -6.91
C PHE A 120 -10.75 -1.97 -6.21
N ALA A 121 -12.05 -1.80 -6.40
CA ALA A 121 -13.08 -2.67 -5.86
C ALA A 121 -12.94 -4.12 -6.38
N THR A 122 -12.51 -4.32 -7.62
CA THR A 122 -12.35 -5.64 -8.27
C THR A 122 -10.98 -6.28 -8.08
N HIS A 123 -9.97 -5.54 -7.58
CA HIS A 123 -8.61 -6.07 -7.41
C HIS A 123 -8.05 -5.93 -5.99
N CYS A 124 -8.70 -5.18 -5.10
CA CYS A 124 -8.18 -4.90 -3.75
C CYS A 124 -9.20 -5.29 -2.68
N VAL A 125 -9.15 -6.54 -2.23
CA VAL A 125 -10.06 -7.09 -1.20
C VAL A 125 -9.98 -6.37 0.15
N ASN A 126 -8.80 -5.87 0.52
CA ASN A 126 -8.56 -5.18 1.80
C ASN A 126 -8.70 -3.66 1.70
N LEU A 127 -9.03 -3.12 0.52
CA LEU A 127 -9.28 -1.68 0.41
C LEU A 127 -10.68 -1.38 0.96
N PRO A 128 -10.83 -0.38 1.86
CA PRO A 128 -12.14 0.03 2.30
C PRO A 128 -12.98 0.48 1.10
N ILE A 129 -14.30 0.28 1.18
CA ILE A 129 -15.23 0.75 0.16
C ILE A 129 -15.08 2.28 0.07
N LEU A 130 -14.69 2.75 -1.10
CA LEU A 130 -14.51 4.18 -1.35
C LEU A 130 -15.89 4.85 -1.46
N PRO A 131 -16.03 6.12 -1.05
CA PRO A 131 -17.30 6.83 -1.15
C PRO A 131 -17.83 6.82 -2.58
N THR A 132 -18.99 6.21 -2.80
CA THR A 132 -19.63 6.21 -4.12
C THR A 132 -20.04 7.65 -4.46
N GLN A 133 -19.53 8.16 -5.57
CA GLN A 133 -19.97 9.42 -6.16
C GLN A 133 -20.40 9.18 -7.59
N THR A 134 -21.43 9.91 -8.02
CA THR A 134 -21.79 9.98 -9.43
C THR A 134 -20.59 10.53 -10.20
N PRO A 135 -20.04 9.79 -11.17
CA PRO A 135 -18.90 10.27 -11.95
C PRO A 135 -19.27 11.59 -12.61
N ALA A 136 -18.45 12.62 -12.43
CA ALA A 136 -18.60 13.83 -13.19
C ALA A 136 -18.25 13.51 -14.65
N ILE A 137 -19.19 13.72 -15.56
CA ILE A 137 -19.03 13.38 -16.97
C ILE A 137 -18.43 14.58 -17.71
N ALA A 138 -17.31 14.36 -18.39
CA ALA A 138 -16.78 15.29 -19.37
C ALA A 138 -17.34 14.92 -20.75
N GLU A 139 -18.02 15.86 -21.40
CA GLU A 139 -18.57 15.68 -22.75
C GLU A 139 -17.53 15.98 -23.83
N CYS A 140 -16.58 16.86 -23.51
CA CYS A 140 -15.56 17.34 -24.45
C CYS A 140 -14.16 17.33 -23.83
N ALA A 141 -13.14 17.09 -24.66
CA ALA A 141 -11.75 17.27 -24.26
C ALA A 141 -11.47 18.72 -23.86
N GLY A 142 -10.70 18.91 -22.80
CA GLY A 142 -10.42 20.20 -22.17
C GLY A 142 -11.44 20.60 -21.10
N GLN A 143 -12.52 19.83 -20.90
CA GLN A 143 -13.52 20.12 -19.87
C GLN A 143 -12.95 19.85 -18.47
N GLU A 144 -13.33 20.72 -17.53
CA GLU A 144 -13.03 20.58 -16.11
C GLU A 144 -14.13 19.76 -15.42
N ILE A 145 -13.73 18.75 -14.65
CA ILE A 145 -14.62 17.98 -13.77
C ILE A 145 -14.07 17.97 -12.34
N LYS A 146 -14.94 17.78 -11.36
CA LYS A 146 -14.55 17.65 -9.95
C LYS A 146 -14.61 16.20 -9.53
N VAL A 147 -13.55 15.74 -8.87
CA VAL A 147 -13.48 14.38 -8.31
C VAL A 147 -13.06 14.44 -6.83
N PRO A 148 -13.57 13.54 -5.98
CA PRO A 148 -13.15 13.43 -4.59
C PRO A 148 -11.68 13.01 -4.49
N VAL A 149 -10.98 13.56 -3.51
CA VAL A 149 -9.58 13.24 -3.23
C VAL A 149 -9.48 12.32 -2.02
N LEU A 150 -8.81 11.19 -2.19
CA LEU A 150 -8.61 10.19 -1.14
C LEU A 150 -7.13 10.07 -0.80
N SER A 151 -6.82 10.21 0.49
CA SER A 151 -5.49 9.99 1.03
C SER A 151 -5.21 8.50 1.14
N ILE A 152 -4.21 8.01 0.40
CA ILE A 152 -3.75 6.63 0.53
C ILE A 152 -2.25 6.60 0.82
N CYS A 153 -1.84 5.77 1.75
CA CYS A 153 -0.43 5.50 1.99
C CYS A 153 -0.07 4.20 1.27
N LEU A 154 0.56 4.30 0.10
CA LEU A 154 1.08 3.13 -0.61
C LEU A 154 2.47 2.78 -0.09
N TYR A 155 2.72 1.49 0.08
CA TYR A 155 4.07 0.98 0.27
C TYR A 155 4.90 1.21 -0.99
N THR A 156 6.20 1.39 -0.82
CA THR A 156 7.13 1.59 -1.93
C THR A 156 7.11 0.39 -2.87
N LYS A 157 6.99 0.61 -4.20
CA LYS A 157 7.06 -0.48 -5.22
C LYS A 157 8.41 -1.22 -5.25
N ARG A 158 9.44 -0.70 -4.59
CA ARG A 158 10.75 -1.35 -4.50
C ARG A 158 10.76 -2.32 -3.32
N ILE A 159 10.74 -3.61 -3.62
CA ILE A 159 10.79 -4.67 -2.61
C ILE A 159 12.04 -4.55 -1.73
N ASP A 160 13.18 -4.13 -2.29
CA ASP A 160 14.42 -3.92 -1.54
C ASP A 160 14.26 -2.83 -0.47
N ASP A 161 13.66 -1.69 -0.84
CA ASP A 161 13.42 -0.57 0.08
C ASP A 161 12.38 -0.96 1.14
N PHE A 162 11.35 -1.72 0.73
CA PHE A 162 10.32 -2.22 1.63
C PHE A 162 10.89 -3.20 2.65
N ILE A 163 11.62 -4.24 2.22
CA ILE A 163 12.28 -5.20 3.12
C ILE A 163 13.30 -4.47 4.00
N GLY A 164 14.07 -3.55 3.43
CA GLY A 164 14.99 -2.70 4.20
C GLY A 164 14.29 -1.88 5.28
N SER A 165 13.07 -1.40 5.02
CA SER A 165 12.27 -0.65 6.00
C SER A 165 11.68 -1.52 7.12
N LEU A 166 11.57 -2.83 6.90
CA LEU A 166 11.08 -3.79 7.90
C LEU A 166 12.18 -4.22 8.86
N MET A 167 13.43 -4.18 8.41
CA MET A 167 14.59 -4.58 9.19
C MET A 167 15.13 -3.42 10.04
N PRO A 168 15.70 -3.71 11.23
CA PRO A 168 16.32 -2.69 12.07
C PRO A 168 17.56 -2.07 11.42
N LEU A 169 18.24 -2.83 10.56
CA LEU A 169 19.42 -2.42 9.80
C LEU A 169 19.22 -2.74 8.31
N PRO A 170 19.87 -2.00 7.40
CA PRO A 170 19.87 -2.33 5.98
C PRO A 170 20.39 -3.75 5.74
N THR A 171 19.56 -4.58 5.11
CA THR A 171 19.88 -5.97 4.80
C THR A 171 20.87 -6.04 3.64
N PRO A 172 22.00 -6.77 3.77
CA PRO A 172 22.91 -7.03 2.65
C PRO A 172 22.16 -7.61 1.44
N PRO A 173 22.33 -7.06 0.22
CA PRO A 173 21.60 -7.51 -0.96
C PRO A 173 21.73 -9.00 -1.30
N GLN A 174 22.87 -9.59 -0.95
CA GLN A 174 23.17 -11.00 -1.16
C GLN A 174 22.17 -11.90 -0.44
N LEU A 175 21.68 -11.49 0.73
CA LEU A 175 20.77 -12.31 1.55
C LEU A 175 19.41 -12.60 0.88
N TYR A 176 19.01 -11.83 -0.13
CA TYR A 176 17.75 -12.02 -0.85
C TYR A 176 17.92 -12.27 -2.36
N ARG A 177 19.16 -12.32 -2.87
CA ARG A 177 19.45 -12.57 -4.29
C ARG A 177 20.14 -13.91 -4.53
N ASP A 178 20.97 -14.35 -3.59
CA ASP A 178 21.82 -15.52 -3.77
C ASP A 178 21.19 -16.77 -3.15
N ASP A 179 21.72 -17.95 -3.50
CA ASP A 179 21.23 -19.23 -2.97
C ASP A 179 21.34 -19.27 -1.43
N PRO A 180 20.28 -19.68 -0.71
CA PRO A 180 20.25 -19.75 0.76
C PRO A 180 21.45 -20.49 1.38
N THR A 181 21.95 -21.52 0.69
CA THR A 181 23.08 -22.33 1.17
C THR A 181 24.41 -21.58 1.12
N THR A 182 24.56 -20.64 0.18
CA THR A 182 25.79 -19.87 -0.03
C THR A 182 25.89 -18.70 0.95
N VAL A 183 24.75 -18.15 1.38
CA VAL A 183 24.69 -16.95 2.23
C VAL A 183 24.59 -17.23 3.73
N MET A 184 24.55 -18.50 4.15
CA MET A 184 24.43 -18.85 5.58
C MET A 184 25.46 -18.16 6.49
N PRO A 185 26.76 -18.09 6.15
CA PRO A 185 27.74 -17.38 6.99
C PRO A 185 27.43 -15.89 7.12
N LEU A 186 27.02 -15.26 6.01
CA LEU A 186 26.64 -13.85 5.97
C LEU A 186 25.38 -13.59 6.80
N LEU A 187 24.40 -14.49 6.74
CA LEU A 187 23.19 -14.42 7.54
C LEU A 187 23.50 -14.48 9.03
N THR A 188 24.37 -15.41 9.46
CA THR A 188 24.80 -15.52 10.86
C THR A 188 25.53 -14.25 11.31
N GLN A 189 26.44 -13.72 10.50
CA GLN A 189 27.14 -12.48 10.82
C GLN A 189 26.18 -11.29 10.96
N PHE A 190 25.19 -11.18 10.06
CA PHE A 190 24.19 -10.13 10.11
C PHE A 190 23.28 -10.26 11.34
N ALA A 191 22.85 -11.48 11.68
CA ALA A 191 22.06 -11.76 12.88
C ALA A 191 22.82 -11.40 14.17
N GLN A 192 24.13 -11.71 14.23
CA GLN A 192 24.99 -11.31 15.35
C GLN A 192 25.04 -9.79 15.48
N LYS A 193 25.29 -9.09 14.36
CA LYS A 193 25.31 -7.62 14.34
C LYS A 193 24.01 -7.00 14.84
N ILE A 194 22.86 -7.56 14.46
CA ILE A 194 21.54 -7.11 14.97
C ILE A 194 21.46 -7.32 16.48
N THR A 195 21.86 -8.49 16.97
CA THR A 195 21.83 -8.84 18.40
C THR A 195 22.72 -7.93 19.23
N ASP A 196 23.90 -7.59 18.71
CA ASP A 196 24.85 -6.70 19.40
C ASP A 196 24.39 -5.23 19.43
N THR A 197 23.55 -4.83 18.47
CA THR A 197 23.14 -3.43 18.30
C THR A 197 21.80 -3.11 18.98
N TYR A 198 20.85 -4.05 18.99
CA TYR A 198 19.46 -3.78 19.41
C TYR A 198 19.08 -4.58 20.66
N THR A 199 18.32 -3.92 21.55
CA THR A 199 17.72 -4.59 22.70
C THR A 199 16.62 -5.57 22.26
N ALA A 200 16.35 -6.60 23.06
CA ALA A 200 15.24 -7.53 22.82
C ALA A 200 13.89 -6.81 22.62
N LYS A 201 13.63 -5.75 23.40
CA LYS A 201 12.41 -4.93 23.26
C LYS A 201 12.32 -4.27 21.87
N ALA A 202 13.41 -3.69 21.39
CA ALA A 202 13.44 -3.07 20.07
C ALA A 202 13.22 -4.11 18.96
N LEU A 203 13.85 -5.29 19.07
CA LEU A 203 13.65 -6.39 18.12
C LEU A 203 12.20 -6.86 18.10
N LEU A 204 11.55 -7.00 19.24
CA LEU A 204 10.13 -7.36 19.32
C LEU A 204 9.23 -6.30 18.67
N GLN A 205 9.55 -5.01 18.79
CA GLN A 205 8.83 -3.94 18.09
C GLN A 205 8.97 -4.06 16.56
N HIS A 206 10.18 -4.37 16.07
CA HIS A 206 10.40 -4.62 14.64
C HIS A 206 9.64 -5.86 14.16
N ILE A 207 9.69 -6.97 14.91
CA ILE A 207 8.96 -8.20 14.59
C ILE A 207 7.44 -7.93 14.54
N ALA A 208 6.91 -7.18 15.51
CA ALA A 208 5.50 -6.79 15.51
C ALA A 208 5.14 -5.94 14.27
N LYS A 209 6.03 -5.04 13.84
CA LYS A 209 5.86 -4.28 12.59
C LYS A 209 5.83 -5.20 11.36
N VAL A 210 6.76 -6.15 11.26
CA VAL A 210 6.80 -7.12 10.15
C VAL A 210 5.53 -7.95 10.12
N HIS A 211 5.13 -8.51 11.27
CA HIS A 211 3.92 -9.30 11.40
C HIS A 211 2.68 -8.49 11.01
N GLY A 212 2.53 -7.27 11.54
CA GLY A 212 1.41 -6.38 11.20
C GLY A 212 1.37 -6.04 9.70
N THR A 213 2.53 -5.83 9.08
CA THR A 213 2.62 -5.55 7.64
C THR A 213 2.22 -6.77 6.80
N TRP A 214 2.58 -7.97 7.25
CA TRP A 214 2.26 -9.22 6.56
C TRP A 214 0.79 -9.65 6.70
N CYS A 215 0.15 -9.34 7.83
CA CYS A 215 -1.26 -9.66 8.05
C CYS A 215 -2.25 -8.69 7.38
N ASN A 216 -1.76 -7.62 6.72
CA ASN A 216 -2.58 -6.74 5.88
C ASN A 216 -2.58 -7.23 4.42
#